data_AF-A0A497DL51-F1
#
_entry.id   AF-A0A497DL51-F1
#
_cell.length_a   1.000
_cell.length_b   1.000
_cell.length_c   1.000
_cell.angle_alpha   90.00
_cell.angle_beta   90.00
_cell.angle_gamma   90.00
#
_symmetry.space_group_name_H-M   'P 1'
#
loop_
_entity.id
_entity.type
_entity.pdbx_description
1 polymer ?
#
loop_
_entity_poly.entity_id
_entity_poly.type
_entity_poly.pdbx_seq_one_letter_code
_entity_poly.pdbx_strand_id
1 'polypeptide(L)' 'MIIGTQVLVSGWHGLIGEGTIADAILDRIVYSSHRIQLKGESLRKNKFAITGLS' A
#
# COMPACT_ATOMS: atom_id res chain seq x y z
N MET A 1 -12.02 -4.31 7.28
CA MET A 1 -10.57 -4.09 7.46
C MET A 1 -10.08 -3.19 6.34
N ILE A 2 -9.27 -2.17 6.64
CA ILE A 2 -8.67 -1.28 5.64
C ILE A 2 -7.16 -1.38 5.79
N ILE A 3 -6.47 -1.63 4.67
CA ILE A 3 -5.01 -1.73 4.65
C ILE A 3 -4.47 -0.71 3.66
N GLY A 4 -3.52 0.10 4.11
CA GLY A 4 -2.75 1.01 3.27
C GLY A 4 -1.31 0.52 3.16
N THR A 5 -0.76 0.55 1.95
CA THR A 5 0.60 0.11 1.65
C THR A 5 1.23 1.03 0.61
N GLN A 6 2.55 1.19 0.66
CA GLN A 6 3.32 1.81 -0.42
C GLN A 6 3.80 0.79 -1.47
N VAL A 7 3.70 -0.50 -1.17
CA VAL A 7 4.08 -1.61 -2.06
C VAL A 7 2.84 -2.24 -2.65
N LEU A 8 2.85 -2.49 -3.97
CA LEU A 8 1.75 -3.16 -4.67
C LEU A 8 1.56 -4.59 -4.17
N VAL A 9 0.33 -5.09 -4.21
CA VAL A 9 -0.02 -6.45 -3.74
C VAL A 9 0.84 -7.53 -4.41
N SER A 10 1.24 -7.35 -5.66
CA SER A 10 2.15 -8.28 -6.36
C SER A 10 3.53 -8.40 -5.72
N GLY A 11 3.99 -7.38 -4.98
CA GLY A 11 5.26 -7.39 -4.25
C GLY A 11 5.17 -7.95 -2.83
N TRP A 12 3.96 -8.21 -2.31
CA TRP A 12 3.78 -8.64 -0.93
C TRP A 12 4.30 -10.04 -0.67
N HIS A 13 4.10 -10.95 -1.63
CA HIS A 13 4.56 -12.33 -1.49
C HIS A 13 6.06 -12.40 -1.19
N GLY A 14 6.88 -11.63 -1.93
CA GLY A 14 8.32 -11.55 -1.68
C GLY A 14 8.71 -10.82 -0.40
N LEU A 15 7.87 -9.90 0.09
CA LEU A 15 8.13 -9.11 1.30
C LEU A 15 7.88 -9.92 2.59
N ILE A 16 6.92 -10.86 2.55
CA ILE A 16 6.59 -11.75 3.66
C ILE A 16 7.67 -12.84 3.83
N GLY A 17 8.34 -13.23 2.74
CA GLY A 17 9.52 -14.08 2.74
C GLY A 17 9.22 -15.59 2.79
N GLU A 18 8.30 -16.03 3.66
CA GLU A 18 7.87 -17.44 3.70
C GLU A 18 6.64 -17.64 2.82
N GLY A 19 6.76 -18.52 1.82
CA GLY A 19 5.76 -18.69 0.77
C GLY A 19 4.41 -19.19 1.29
N THR A 20 4.41 -20.13 2.24
CA THR A 20 3.18 -20.72 2.76
C THR A 20 2.32 -19.69 3.52
N ILE A 21 2.97 -18.88 4.35
CA ILE A 21 2.36 -17.78 5.10
C ILE A 21 1.95 -16.67 4.14
N ALA A 22 2.78 -16.34 3.15
CA ALA A 22 2.45 -15.35 2.14
C ALA A 22 1.17 -15.71 1.39
N ASP A 23 1.07 -16.95 0.92
CA ASP A 23 -0.11 -17.47 0.23
C ASP A 23 -1.34 -17.44 1.14
N ALA A 24 -1.24 -17.95 2.37
CA ALA A 24 -2.36 -17.95 3.31
C ALA A 24 -2.87 -16.54 3.66
N ILE A 25 -1.97 -15.56 3.79
CA ILE A 25 -2.32 -14.17 4.06
C ILE A 25 -2.95 -13.53 2.82
N LEU A 26 -2.37 -13.74 1.63
CA LEU A 26 -2.89 -13.18 0.39
C LEU A 26 -4.27 -13.76 0.07
N ASP A 27 -4.48 -15.06 0.24
CA ASP A 27 -5.79 -15.69 0.07
C ASP A 27 -6.83 -15.11 1.03
N ARG A 28 -6.46 -14.83 2.28
CA ARG A 28 -7.42 -14.32 3.27
C ARG A 28 -7.72 -12.83 3.09
N ILE A 29 -6.72 -12.03 2.74
CA ILE A 29 -6.82 -10.57 2.71
C ILE A 29 -7.16 -10.06 1.32
N VAL A 30 -6.52 -10.58 0.27
CA VAL A 30 -6.65 -10.06 -1.09
C VAL A 30 -7.92 -10.56 -1.75
N TYR A 31 -8.29 -11.82 -1.54
CA TYR A 31 -9.44 -12.46 -2.19
C TYR A 31 -10.74 -11.66 -2.04
N SER A 32 -11.03 -11.16 -0.83
CA SER A 32 -12.24 -10.37 -0.56
C SER A 32 -12.02 -8.85 -0.54
N SER A 33 -10.87 -8.36 -1.04
CA SER A 33 -10.54 -6.93 -0.96
C SER A 33 -10.96 -6.16 -2.21
N HIS A 34 -11.49 -4.95 -1.98
CA HIS A 34 -11.57 -3.94 -3.03
C HIS A 34 -10.25 -3.16 -3.09
N ARG A 35 -9.56 -3.23 -4.22
CA ARG A 35 -8.22 -2.64 -4.40
C ARG A 35 -8.31 -1.26 -5.03
N ILE A 36 -7.83 -0.26 -4.31
CA ILE A 36 -7.73 1.12 -4.81
C ILE A 36 -6.25 1.49 -4.89
N GLN A 37 -5.77 1.72 -6.10
CA GLN A 37 -4.39 2.16 -6.33
C GLN A 37 -4.35 3.68 -6.38
N LEU A 38 -3.78 4.28 -5.34
CA LEU A 38 -3.58 5.72 -5.26
C LEU A 38 -2.46 6.15 -6.21
N LYS A 39 -2.70 7.23 -6.95
CA LYS A 39 -1.75 7.85 -7.89
C LYS A 39 -1.64 9.35 -7.58
N GLY A 40 -0.52 9.95 -7.97
CA GLY A 40 -0.25 11.37 -7.77
C GLY A 40 0.87 11.64 -6.76
N GLU A 41 1.21 12.92 -6.60
CA GLU A 41 2.28 13.34 -5.71
C GLU A 41 1.88 13.34 -4.23
N SER A 42 2.88 13.31 -3.35
CA SER A 42 2.66 13.43 -1.91
C SER A 42 1.97 14.76 -1.59
N LEU A 43 0.78 14.67 -1.01
CA LEU A 43 0.04 15.84 -0.52
C LEU A 43 0.81 16.62 0.57
N ARG A 44 1.84 16.02 1.19
CA ARG A 44 2.72 16.73 2.12
C ARG A 44 3.52 17.82 1.42
N LYS A 45 3.92 17.63 0.15
CA LYS A 45 4.64 18.65 -0.64
C LYS A 45 3.78 19.90 -0.85
N ASN A 46 2.50 19.72 -1.17
CA ASN A 46 1.55 20.83 -1.31
C ASN A 46 1.33 21.59 0.00
N LYS A 47 1.41 20.91 1.15
CA LYS A 47 1.22 21.57 2.45
C LYS A 47 2.36 22.53 2.80
N PHE A 48 3.60 22.23 2.39
CA PHE A 48 4.74 23.14 2.57
C PHE A 48 4.66 24.37 1.66
N ALA A 49 4.19 24.18 0.42
CA ALA A 49 4.03 25.28 -0.54
C ALA A 49 2.96 26.31 -0.09
N ILE A 50 1.88 25.87 0.56
CA ILE A 50 0.80 26.76 1.02
C ILE A 50 1.10 27.49 2.34
N THR A 51 2.11 27.07 3.12
CA THR A 51 2.47 27.71 4.40
C THR A 51 3.69 28.63 4.35
N GLY A 52 4.24 28.92 3.17
CA GLY A 52 5.23 30.01 3.01
C GLY A 52 6.54 29.82 3.82
N LEU A 53 6.97 28.58 4.03
CA LEU A 53 8.32 28.27 4.51
C LEU A 53 9.14 27.73 3.34
N SER A 54 9.61 28.65 2.50
CA SER A 54 10.70 28.46 1.53
C SER A 54 11.71 29.58 1.71
#